data_AF-A0A3D0P2G5-F1
#
_entry.id   AF-A0A3D0P2G5-F1
#
_cell.length_a   1.000
_cell.length_b   1.000
_cell.length_c   1.000
_cell.angle_alpha   90.00
_cell.angle_beta   90.00
_cell.angle_gamma   90.00
#
_symmetry.space_group_name_H-M   'P 1'
#
loop_
_entity.id
_entity.type
_entity.pdbx_description
1 polymer ?
#
loop_
_entity_poly.entity_id
_entity_poly.type
_entity_poly.pdbx_seq_one_letter_code
_entity_poly.pdbx_strand_id
1 'polypeptide(L)' 'MIKNKLFVVLCVIAAAGFAVKGQAIDTKLAAIDAYAQKVLVDQGQPGMAIAVVRDDKVVFAQGYGTKELGKNSPVDANT' A
#
# COMPACT_ATOMS: atom_id res chain seq x y z
N MET A 1 28.18 -13.44 39.08
CA MET A 1 27.08 -12.47 38.78
C MET A 1 27.26 -11.68 37.48
N ILE A 2 28.43 -11.70 36.82
CA ILE A 2 28.70 -10.97 35.54
C ILE A 2 28.18 -11.72 34.30
N LYS A 3 28.07 -13.06 34.35
CA LYS A 3 27.65 -13.90 33.21
C LYS A 3 26.18 -13.69 32.77
N ASN A 4 25.25 -13.45 33.70
CA ASN A 4 23.85 -13.15 33.36
C ASN A 4 23.65 -11.76 32.75
N LYS A 5 24.50 -10.78 33.09
CA LYS A 5 24.43 -9.44 32.50
C LYS A 5 24.94 -9.43 31.06
N LEU A 6 25.93 -10.27 30.74
CA LEU A 6 26.47 -10.42 29.38
C LEU A 6 25.47 -11.10 28.42
N PHE A 7 24.66 -12.03 28.92
CA PHE A 7 23.62 -12.71 28.12
C PHE A 7 22.45 -11.77 27.77
N VAL A 8 22.06 -10.88 28.69
CA VAL A 8 20.98 -9.90 28.46
C VAL A 8 21.38 -8.84 27.43
N VAL A 9 22.65 -8.40 27.43
CA VAL A 9 23.16 -7.43 26.44
C VAL A 9 23.19 -8.04 25.02
N LEU A 10 23.49 -9.34 24.90
CA LEU A 10 23.48 -10.03 23.60
C LEU A 10 22.07 -10.14 23.00
N CYS A 11 21.03 -10.34 23.82
CA CYS A 11 19.64 -10.37 23.36
C CYS A 11 19.11 -9.00 22.90
N VAL A 12 19.57 -7.90 23.51
CA VAL A 12 19.13 -6.54 23.13
C VAL A 12 19.69 -6.13 21.76
N ILE A 13 20.90 -6.57 21.43
CA ILE A 13 21.52 -6.28 20.11
C ILE A 13 20.85 -7.09 19.00
N ALA A 14 20.38 -8.31 19.28
CA ALA A 14 19.67 -9.15 18.32
C ALA A 14 18.27 -8.60 17.95
N ALA A 15 17.63 -7.80 18.82
CA ALA A 15 16.31 -7.22 18.56
C ALA A 15 16.36 -5.97 17.63
N ALA A 16 17.51 -5.30 17.53
CA ALA A 16 17.64 -4.07 16.72
C ALA A 16 17.81 -4.35 15.20
N GLY A 17 18.05 -5.60 14.80
CA GLY A 17 18.33 -5.98 13.41
C GLY A 17 17.11 -6.22 12.51
N PHE A 18 15.89 -6.22 13.06
CA PHE A 18 14.67 -6.64 12.32
C PHE A 18 13.82 -5.51 11.74
N ALA A 19 14.32 -4.28 11.70
CA ALA A 19 13.62 -3.17 11.03
C ALA A 19 14.03 -3.07 9.55
N VAL A 20 13.81 -4.13 8.77
CA VAL A 20 13.89 -4.05 7.30
C VAL A 20 12.68 -3.25 6.82
N LYS A 21 12.91 -2.00 6.41
CA LYS A 21 11.88 -1.09 5.92
C LYS A 21 11.37 -1.54 4.54
N GLY A 22 10.09 -1.91 4.47
CA GLY A 22 9.35 -2.17 3.22
C GLY A 22 9.09 -0.95 2.33
N GLN A 23 9.88 0.12 2.44
CA GLN A 23 9.56 1.46 1.94
C GLN A 23 9.46 1.56 0.40
N ALA A 24 10.04 0.61 -0.34
CA ALA A 24 10.11 0.66 -1.80
C ALA A 24 8.77 0.33 -2.51
N ILE A 25 7.88 -0.46 -1.89
CA ILE A 25 6.58 -0.78 -2.50
C ILE A 25 5.60 0.37 -2.29
N ASP A 26 5.56 0.95 -1.10
CA ASP A 26 4.61 2.02 -0.75
C ASP A 26 4.76 3.24 -1.65
N THR A 27 6.00 3.66 -1.94
CA THR A 27 6.25 4.79 -2.86
C THR A 27 5.77 4.50 -4.28
N LYS A 28 5.89 3.25 -4.76
CA LYS A 28 5.41 2.86 -6.08
C LYS A 28 3.87 2.82 -6.12
N LEU A 29 3.23 2.31 -5.07
CA LEU A 29 1.76 2.30 -4.97
C LEU A 29 1.19 3.71 -4.90
N ALA A 30 1.84 4.62 -4.17
CA ALA A 30 1.44 6.04 -4.13
C ALA A 30 1.56 6.71 -5.52
N ALA A 31 2.58 6.36 -6.31
CA ALA A 31 2.70 6.86 -7.68
C ALA A 31 1.60 6.31 -8.61
N ILE A 32 1.19 5.05 -8.42
CA ILE A 32 0.04 4.46 -9.14
C ILE A 32 -1.23 5.22 -8.78
N ASP A 33 -1.45 5.47 -7.48
CA ASP A 33 -2.63 6.19 -7.00
C ASP A 33 -2.73 7.61 -7.59
N ALA A 34 -1.65 8.38 -7.52
CA ALA A 34 -1.60 9.73 -8.08
C ALA A 34 -1.82 9.73 -9.60
N TYR A 35 -1.27 8.75 -10.32
CA TYR A 35 -1.44 8.64 -11.76
C TYR A 35 -2.88 8.26 -12.14
N ALA A 36 -3.50 7.34 -11.40
CA ALA A 36 -4.88 6.93 -11.61
C ALA A 36 -5.85 8.12 -11.46
N GLN A 37 -5.64 8.95 -10.43
CA GLN A 37 -6.42 10.17 -10.23
C GLN A 37 -6.22 11.16 -11.39
N LYS A 38 -4.98 11.31 -11.87
CA LYS A 38 -4.69 12.17 -13.03
C LYS A 38 -5.39 11.69 -14.30
N VAL A 39 -5.34 10.39 -14.60
CA VAL A 39 -6.00 9.81 -15.79
C VAL A 39 -7.52 9.99 -15.72
N LEU A 40 -8.12 9.79 -14.54
CA LEU A 40 -9.55 9.99 -14.34
C LEU A 40 -9.98 11.41 -14.73
N VAL A 41 -9.20 12.41 -14.30
CA VAL A 41 -9.45 13.83 -14.59
C VAL A 41 -9.16 14.15 -16.06
N ASP A 42 -8.03 13.72 -16.59
CA ASP A 42 -7.59 14.05 -17.95
C ASP A 42 -8.49 13.42 -19.03
N GLN A 43 -9.04 12.23 -18.79
CA GLN A 43 -9.87 11.50 -19.77
C GLN A 43 -11.38 11.63 -19.54
N GLY A 44 -11.81 12.21 -18.42
CA GLY A 44 -13.24 12.43 -18.13
C GLY A 44 -14.05 11.15 -17.97
N GLN A 45 -13.41 10.03 -17.61
CA GLN A 45 -14.12 8.78 -17.33
C GLN A 45 -14.90 8.87 -16.02
N PRO A 46 -16.12 8.28 -15.93
CA PRO A 46 -16.89 8.28 -14.70
C PRO A 46 -16.14 7.64 -13.54
N GLY A 47 -15.52 6.48 -13.76
CA GLY A 47 -14.81 5.73 -12.73
C GLY A 47 -13.86 4.67 -13.27
N MET A 48 -12.96 4.18 -12.40
CA MET A 48 -11.94 3.17 -12.70
C MET A 48 -11.59 2.38 -11.42
N ALA A 49 -11.18 1.11 -11.55
CA ALA A 49 -10.66 0.32 -10.43
C ALA A 49 -9.29 -0.29 -10.77
N ILE A 50 -8.37 -0.29 -9.81
CA ILE A 50 -7.02 -0.84 -9.96
C ILE A 50 -6.72 -1.80 -8.81
N ALA A 51 -6.21 -2.99 -9.14
CA ALA A 51 -5.64 -3.93 -8.18
C ALA A 51 -4.22 -4.34 -8.59
N VAL A 52 -3.31 -4.42 -7.62
CA VAL A 52 -1.93 -4.88 -7.82
C VAL A 52 -1.71 -6.13 -7.01
N VAL A 53 -1.26 -7.20 -7.68
CA VAL A 53 -0.91 -8.48 -7.07
C VAL A 53 0.60 -8.68 -7.15
N ARG A 54 1.21 -9.10 -6.04
CA ARG A 54 2.62 -9.48 -5.95
C ARG A 54 2.73 -10.73 -5.08
N ASP A 55 3.51 -11.72 -5.52
CA ASP A 55 3.75 -12.96 -4.78
C ASP A 55 2.43 -13.61 -4.31
N ASP A 56 1.47 -13.71 -5.24
CA ASP A 56 0.11 -14.23 -5.03
C ASP A 56 -0.72 -13.49 -3.97
N LYS A 57 -0.32 -12.27 -3.59
CA LYS A 57 -1.04 -11.42 -2.64
C LYS A 57 -1.48 -10.11 -3.28
N VAL A 58 -2.73 -9.72 -3.01
CA VAL A 58 -3.21 -8.37 -3.33
C VAL A 58 -2.50 -7.39 -2.40
N VAL A 59 -1.69 -6.51 -2.98
CA VAL A 59 -0.91 -5.49 -2.24
C VAL A 59 -1.49 -4.09 -2.42
N PHE A 60 -2.45 -3.91 -3.33
CA PHE A 60 -3.17 -2.66 -3.57
C PHE A 60 -4.51 -2.98 -4.23
N ALA A 61 -5.58 -2.33 -3.80
CA ALA A 61 -6.89 -2.39 -4.44
C ALA A 61 -7.63 -1.08 -4.16
N GLN A 62 -7.93 -0.31 -5.20
CA GLN A 62 -8.55 1.01 -5.05
C GLN A 62 -9.51 1.28 -6.20
N GLY A 63 -10.68 1.83 -5.85
CA GLY A 63 -11.64 2.41 -6.79
C GLY A 63 -11.50 3.92 -6.87
N TYR A 64 -11.75 4.46 -8.06
CA TYR A 64 -11.65 5.87 -8.44
C TYR A 64 -12.93 6.32 -9.12
N GLY A 65 -13.39 7.53 -8.81
CA GLY A 65 -14.58 8.12 -9.43
C GLY A 65 -15.88 7.40 -9.06
N THR A 66 -16.84 7.42 -9.98
CA THR A 66 -18.20 6.91 -9.82
C THR A 66 -18.55 5.83 -10.84
N LYS A 67 -19.46 4.93 -10.45
CA LYS A 67 -19.95 3.82 -11.28
C LYS A 67 -20.73 4.31 -12.50
N GLU A 68 -21.41 5.45 -12.36
CA GLU A 68 -22.29 6.01 -13.39
C GLU A 68 -22.11 7.52 -13.51
N LEU A 69 -22.11 8.02 -14.75
CA LEU A 69 -21.98 9.44 -15.03
C LEU A 69 -23.16 10.22 -14.43
N GLY A 70 -22.86 11.30 -13.69
CA GLY A 70 -23.87 12.14 -13.05
C GLY A 70 -24.47 11.55 -11.77
N LYS A 71 -24.08 10.34 -11.35
CA LYS A 71 -24.42 9.78 -10.04
C LYS A 71 -23.22 9.80 -9.10
N ASN A 72 -23.47 9.99 -7.81
CA ASN A 72 -22.43 9.99 -6.77
C ASN A 72 -22.18 8.59 -6.18
N SER A 73 -22.37 7.53 -6.96
CA SER A 73 -22.11 6.16 -6.51
C SER A 73 -20.63 5.85 -6.72
N PRO A 74 -19.78 5.77 -5.68
CA PRO A 74 -18.33 5.61 -5.85
C PRO A 74 -18.00 4.22 -6.39
N VAL A 75 -16.92 4.11 -7.17
CA VAL A 75 -16.32 2.79 -7.47
C VAL A 75 -15.69 2.24 -6.20
N ASP A 76 -16.10 1.05 -5.80
CA ASP A 76 -15.69 0.38 -4.56
C ASP A 76 -15.43 -1.12 -4.78
N ALA A 77 -14.98 -1.81 -3.74
CA ALA A 77 -14.64 -3.24 -3.80
C ALA A 77 -15.84 -4.17 -4.09
N ASN A 78 -17.07 -3.65 -4.10
CA ASN A 78 -18.31 -4.38 -4.40
C ASN A 78 -18.94 -3.91 -5.72
N THR A 79 -18.15 -3.29 -6.60
CA THR A 79 -18.57 -2.88 -7.95
C THR A 79 -18.39 -4.03 -8.93
#